data_AF-A0AAV7JAX9-F1
#
_entry.id   AF-A0AAV7JAX9-F1
#
_cell.length_a   1.000
_cell.length_b   1.000
_cell.length_c   1.000
_cell.angle_alpha   90.00
_cell.angle_beta   90.00
_cell.angle_gamma   90.00
#
_symmetry.space_group_name_H-M   'P 1'
#
loop_
_entity.id
_entity.type
_entity.pdbx_description
1 polymer ?
#
loop_
_entity_poly.entity_id
_entity_poly.type
_entity_poly.pdbx_seq_one_letter_code
_entity_poly.pdbx_strand_id
1 'polypeptide(L)'
;MAENQDTTESRQISKKAQKKQERQKAKDEHKRQNQDQLLKGQSEQVLTEDYSKEYYGNTLLNQSQSRPGRIWTEIKELDLSKRDSEVLVRGRMHNSRMIGEYDHCSIIFQFL
;
A
#
# COMPACT_ATOMS: atom_id res chain seq x y z
N MET A 1 49.74 33.98 -32.65
CA MET A 1 49.86 34.08 -31.17
C MET A 1 49.03 35.29 -30.76
N ALA A 2 48.02 35.25 -29.89
CA ALA A 2 47.33 34.18 -29.16
C ALA A 2 46.00 34.78 -28.60
N GLU A 3 44.88 34.08 -28.40
CA GLU A 3 44.39 32.79 -28.93
C GLU A 3 42.84 32.74 -28.75
N ASN A 4 42.15 31.67 -29.20
CA ASN A 4 40.69 31.50 -29.05
C ASN A 4 40.35 30.19 -28.31
N GLN A 5 40.13 30.25 -27.00
CA GLN A 5 39.73 29.10 -26.16
C GLN A 5 38.61 29.46 -25.16
N ASP A 6 37.41 29.83 -25.63
CA ASP A 6 36.22 29.93 -24.74
C ASP A 6 34.85 29.75 -25.44
N THR A 7 34.61 28.62 -26.10
CA THR A 7 33.26 28.28 -26.62
C THR A 7 32.84 26.80 -26.45
N THR A 8 33.74 25.93 -26.00
CA THR A 8 33.48 24.48 -25.92
C THR A 8 32.88 24.06 -24.57
N GLU A 9 33.31 24.68 -23.47
CA GLU A 9 32.88 24.37 -22.09
C GLU A 9 31.40 24.71 -21.85
N SER A 10 30.98 25.91 -22.21
CA SER A 10 29.61 26.44 -21.97
C SER A 10 28.51 25.59 -22.63
N ARG A 11 28.75 25.09 -23.85
CA ARG A 11 27.83 24.17 -24.57
C ARG A 11 27.73 22.79 -23.91
N GLN A 12 28.76 22.31 -23.23
CA GLN A 12 28.72 21.00 -22.54
C GLN A 12 27.97 21.07 -21.21
N ILE A 13 28.06 22.19 -20.50
CA ILE A 13 27.30 22.46 -19.27
C ILE A 13 25.78 22.48 -19.57
N SER A 14 25.38 23.16 -20.64
CA SER A 14 23.98 23.26 -21.08
C SER A 14 23.33 21.90 -21.36
N LYS A 15 24.00 21.02 -22.14
CA LYS A 15 23.49 19.68 -22.45
C LYS A 15 23.33 18.77 -21.22
N LYS A 16 24.21 18.92 -20.22
CA LYS A 16 24.12 18.17 -18.95
C LYS A 16 22.96 18.66 -18.07
N ALA A 17 22.67 19.97 -18.08
CA ALA A 17 21.53 20.56 -17.37
C ALA A 17 20.19 20.10 -17.96
N GLN A 18 20.05 20.10 -19.29
CA GLN A 18 18.86 19.62 -20.00
C GLN A 18 18.55 18.14 -19.66
N LYS A 19 19.55 17.25 -19.77
CA LYS A 19 19.40 15.82 -19.45
C LYS A 19 19.02 15.55 -17.99
N LYS A 20 19.38 16.46 -17.06
CA LYS A 20 18.96 16.39 -15.64
C LYS A 20 17.48 16.78 -15.47
N GLN A 21 17.02 17.82 -16.18
CA GLN A 21 15.61 18.24 -16.17
C GLN A 21 14.69 17.20 -16.81
N GLU A 22 15.08 16.61 -17.94
CA GLU A 22 14.33 15.53 -18.60
C GLU A 22 14.17 14.31 -17.69
N ARG A 23 15.25 13.88 -17.03
CA ARG A 23 15.22 12.77 -16.06
C ARG A 23 14.35 13.07 -14.84
N GLN A 24 14.23 14.34 -14.43
CA GLN A 24 13.35 14.71 -13.33
C GLN A 24 11.87 14.65 -13.77
N LYS A 25 11.55 15.27 -14.92
CA LYS A 25 10.20 15.22 -15.51
C LYS A 25 9.72 13.79 -15.76
N ALA A 26 10.58 12.91 -16.27
CA ALA A 26 10.24 11.50 -16.50
C ALA A 26 9.96 10.73 -15.20
N LYS A 27 10.66 11.04 -14.09
CA LYS A 27 10.38 10.45 -12.77
C LYS A 27 9.07 10.95 -12.18
N ASP A 28 8.82 12.25 -12.29
CA ASP A 28 7.60 12.87 -11.76
C ASP A 28 6.36 12.40 -12.55
N GLU A 29 6.50 12.19 -13.86
CA GLU A 29 5.46 11.62 -14.72
C GLU A 29 5.20 10.14 -14.41
N HIS A 30 6.23 9.31 -14.32
CA HIS A 30 6.09 7.90 -13.91
C HIS A 30 5.48 7.76 -12.51
N LYS A 31 5.74 8.71 -11.60
CA LYS A 31 5.13 8.73 -10.27
C LYS A 31 3.63 9.06 -10.32
N ARG A 32 3.22 10.00 -11.19
CA ARG A 32 1.79 10.31 -11.43
C ARG A 32 1.08 9.13 -12.08
N GLN A 33 1.64 8.54 -13.13
CA GLN A 33 1.05 7.39 -13.82
C GLN A 33 0.86 6.19 -12.88
N ASN A 34 1.81 5.90 -11.99
CA ASN A 34 1.64 4.88 -10.96
C ASN A 34 0.56 5.25 -9.93
N GLN A 35 0.44 6.51 -9.54
CA GLN A 35 -0.59 6.99 -8.62
C GLN A 35 -2.00 6.89 -9.26
N ASP A 36 -2.12 7.28 -10.53
CA ASP A 36 -3.35 7.19 -11.31
C ASP A 36 -3.77 5.74 -11.58
N GLN A 37 -2.82 4.81 -11.78
CA GLN A 37 -3.13 3.38 -11.86
C GLN A 37 -3.60 2.81 -10.51
N LEU A 38 -2.96 3.20 -9.39
CA LEU A 38 -3.41 2.80 -8.05
C LEU A 38 -4.82 3.34 -7.73
N LEU A 39 -5.15 4.54 -8.19
CA LEU A 39 -6.49 5.13 -8.04
C LEU A 39 -7.51 4.42 -8.94
N LYS A 40 -7.16 4.14 -10.20
CA LYS A 40 -8.05 3.43 -11.14
C LYS A 40 -8.42 2.03 -10.68
N GLY A 41 -7.44 1.26 -10.18
CA GLY A 41 -7.69 -0.07 -9.61
C GLY A 41 -8.55 -0.08 -8.33
N GLN A 42 -8.73 1.08 -7.67
CA GLN A 42 -9.67 1.23 -6.55
C GLN A 42 -11.07 1.69 -6.99
N SER A 43 -11.20 2.31 -8.17
CA SER A 43 -12.49 2.81 -8.69
C SER A 43 -13.31 1.78 -9.48
N GLU A 44 -12.72 0.67 -9.94
CA GLU A 44 -13.44 -0.35 -10.72
C GLU A 44 -14.37 -1.25 -9.87
N GLN A 45 -14.36 -1.11 -8.54
CA GLN A 45 -15.27 -1.84 -7.63
C GLN A 45 -16.57 -1.08 -7.31
N VAL A 46 -16.84 0.08 -7.94
CA VAL A 46 -17.95 0.98 -7.58
C VAL A 46 -19.15 0.84 -8.53
N LEU A 47 -19.81 -0.33 -8.51
CA LEU A 47 -21.14 -0.50 -9.14
C LEU A 47 -22.16 -1.30 -8.29
N THR A 48 -21.80 -1.70 -7.08
CA THR A 48 -22.74 -2.24 -6.07
C THR A 48 -22.42 -1.56 -4.75
N GLU A 49 -23.44 -1.03 -4.06
CA GLU A 49 -23.26 -0.43 -2.73
C GLU A 49 -22.98 -1.54 -1.70
N ASP A 50 -21.70 -1.73 -1.38
CA ASP A 50 -21.28 -2.69 -0.37
C ASP A 50 -21.53 -2.15 1.05
N TYR A 51 -22.56 -2.71 1.69
CA TYR A 51 -22.96 -2.43 3.06
C TYR A 51 -21.90 -2.80 4.12
N SER A 52 -20.93 -3.67 3.78
CA SER A 52 -19.89 -4.13 4.69
C SER A 52 -18.58 -3.35 4.61
N LYS A 53 -18.49 -2.33 3.74
CA LYS A 53 -17.26 -1.59 3.42
C LYS A 53 -16.54 -0.97 4.63
N GLU A 54 -17.23 -0.70 5.73
CA GLU A 54 -16.64 -0.15 6.96
C GLU A 54 -15.94 -1.19 7.85
N TYR A 55 -16.22 -2.50 7.64
CA TYR A 55 -15.72 -3.58 8.50
C TYR A 55 -14.42 -4.23 7.99
N TYR A 56 -13.98 -3.93 6.77
CA TYR A 56 -12.78 -4.51 6.17
C TYR A 56 -11.92 -3.45 5.47
N GLY A 57 -10.68 -3.83 5.14
CA GLY A 57 -9.76 -3.03 4.34
C GLY A 57 -8.45 -2.66 5.06
N ASN A 58 -7.63 -1.89 4.36
CA ASN A 58 -6.31 -1.50 4.85
C ASN A 58 -6.42 -0.34 5.84
N THR A 59 -6.22 -0.61 7.13
CA THR A 59 -6.09 0.44 8.15
C THR A 59 -4.88 1.33 7.84
N LEU A 60 -5.01 2.63 8.15
CA LEU A 60 -3.89 3.58 8.06
C LEU A 60 -2.66 3.11 8.85
N LEU A 61 -1.47 3.50 8.39
CA LEU A 61 -0.20 3.18 9.03
C LEU A 61 -0.24 3.57 10.52
N ASN A 62 -0.06 2.58 11.41
CA ASN A 62 -0.08 2.82 12.84
C ASN A 62 1.17 3.61 13.28
N GLN A 63 0.97 4.91 13.50
CA GLN A 63 1.98 5.85 14.00
C GLN A 63 1.75 6.22 15.48
N SER A 64 1.06 5.37 16.26
CA SER A 64 0.74 5.62 17.68
C SER A 64 -0.06 6.91 17.98
N GLN A 65 -0.72 7.51 16.97
CA GLN A 65 -1.51 8.74 17.12
C GLN A 65 -2.70 8.59 18.08
N SER A 66 -3.23 7.38 18.24
CA SER A 66 -4.26 7.04 19.22
C SER A 66 -4.01 5.65 19.80
N ARG A 67 -4.36 5.46 21.07
CA ARG A 67 -4.27 4.17 21.79
C ARG A 67 -5.69 3.75 22.21
N PRO A 68 -6.43 3.01 21.37
CA PRO A 68 -7.87 2.79 21.55
C PRO A 68 -8.23 1.80 22.68
N GLY A 69 -7.32 1.47 23.60
CA GLY A 69 -7.58 0.62 24.78
C GLY A 69 -8.03 -0.83 24.51
N ARG A 70 -8.10 -1.27 23.25
CA ARG A 70 -8.63 -2.58 22.86
C ARG A 70 -7.77 -3.72 23.40
N ILE A 71 -8.43 -4.69 24.01
CA ILE A 71 -7.84 -5.95 24.46
C ILE A 71 -7.70 -6.86 23.24
N TRP A 72 -6.51 -7.41 23.01
CA TRP A 72 -6.24 -8.36 21.95
C TRP A 72 -6.07 -9.75 22.55
N THR A 73 -6.86 -10.70 22.08
CA THR A 73 -6.77 -12.11 22.48
C THR A 73 -5.67 -12.80 21.68
N GLU A 74 -4.78 -13.52 22.37
CA GLU A 74 -3.81 -14.39 21.71
C GLU A 74 -4.51 -15.62 21.12
N ILE A 75 -4.04 -16.05 19.94
CA ILE A 75 -4.58 -17.23 19.23
C ILE A 75 -4.45 -18.50 20.09
N LYS A 76 -3.42 -18.57 20.95
CA LYS A 76 -3.16 -19.70 21.86
C LYS A 76 -4.18 -19.83 22.98
N GLU A 77 -4.96 -18.79 23.26
CA GLU A 77 -6.02 -18.79 24.28
C GLU A 77 -7.43 -18.90 23.67
N LEU A 78 -7.56 -19.30 22.40
CA LEU A 78 -8.85 -19.50 21.74
C LEU A 78 -9.40 -20.91 22.04
N ASP A 79 -9.69 -21.13 23.31
CA ASP A 79 -10.23 -22.39 23.83
C ASP A 79 -11.76 -22.40 23.92
N LEU A 80 -12.32 -23.56 24.29
CA LEU A 80 -13.77 -23.76 24.50
C LEU A 80 -14.40 -22.75 25.46
N SER A 81 -13.63 -22.19 26.40
CA SER A 81 -14.07 -21.15 27.34
C SER A 81 -14.43 -19.81 26.68
N LYS A 82 -14.02 -19.56 25.43
CA LYS A 82 -14.33 -18.35 24.66
C LYS A 82 -15.34 -18.61 23.53
N ARG A 83 -16.03 -19.75 23.53
CA ARG A 83 -17.16 -19.98 22.63
C ARG A 83 -18.22 -18.89 22.78
N ASP A 84 -18.85 -18.57 21.65
CA ASP A 84 -19.93 -17.59 21.53
C ASP A 84 -19.58 -16.16 22.02
N SER A 85 -18.28 -15.87 22.23
CA SER A 85 -17.76 -14.56 22.61
C SER A 85 -17.08 -13.84 21.44
N GLU A 86 -17.33 -12.54 21.30
CA GLU A 86 -16.64 -11.70 20.33
C GLU A 86 -15.24 -11.34 20.84
N VAL A 87 -14.21 -11.63 20.04
CA VAL A 87 -12.80 -11.42 20.40
C VAL A 87 -12.00 -10.76 19.29
N LEU A 88 -11.15 -9.80 19.65
CA LEU A 88 -10.22 -9.17 18.73
C LEU A 88 -8.92 -9.96 18.67
N VAL A 89 -8.61 -10.53 17.51
CA VAL A 89 -7.42 -11.34 17.27
C VAL A 89 -6.48 -10.62 16.30
N ARG A 90 -5.18 -10.64 16.59
CA ARG A 90 -4.14 -10.12 15.68
C ARG A 90 -3.09 -11.21 15.43
N GLY A 91 -3.03 -11.69 14.20
CA GLY A 91 -2.09 -12.73 13.77
C GLY A 91 -1.50 -12.44 12.39
N ARG A 92 -0.59 -13.30 11.95
CA ARG A 92 -0.18 -13.34 10.53
C ARG A 92 -1.11 -14.30 9.78
N MET A 93 -1.51 -13.96 8.56
CA MET A 93 -2.20 -14.91 7.69
C MET A 93 -1.18 -15.94 7.18
N HIS A 94 -1.45 -17.23 7.41
CA HIS A 94 -0.68 -18.34 6.86
C HIS A 94 -1.19 -18.72 5.47
N ASN A 95 -2.51 -18.90 5.34
CA ASN A 95 -3.18 -19.31 4.11
C ASN A 95 -4.64 -18.82 4.14
N SER A 96 -5.21 -18.56 2.97
CA SER A 96 -6.60 -18.17 2.77
C SER A 96 -7.18 -18.99 1.63
N ARG A 97 -8.30 -19.70 1.89
CA ARG A 97 -9.00 -20.48 0.87
C ARG A 97 -10.45 -20.03 0.77
N MET A 98 -10.85 -19.60 -0.41
CA MET A 98 -12.25 -19.38 -0.77
C MET A 98 -12.89 -20.69 -1.24
N ILE A 99 -14.16 -20.91 -0.90
CA ILE A 99 -14.99 -22.04 -1.30
C ILE A 99 -16.31 -21.47 -1.84
N GLY A 100 -16.61 -21.74 -3.11
CA GLY A 100 -17.66 -21.03 -3.84
C GLY A 100 -17.22 -19.61 -4.26
N GLU A 101 -18.13 -18.87 -4.89
CA GLU A 101 -17.87 -17.48 -5.32
C GLU A 101 -18.15 -16.47 -4.18
N TYR A 102 -19.14 -16.75 -3.33
CA TYR A 102 -19.55 -15.89 -2.20
C TYR A 102 -19.90 -16.65 -0.91
N ASP A 103 -19.70 -17.97 -0.87
CA ASP A 103 -20.23 -18.82 0.20
C ASP A 103 -19.36 -18.70 1.47
N HIS A 104 -18.11 -19.18 1.43
CA HIS A 104 -17.22 -19.20 2.59
C HIS A 104 -15.75 -18.91 2.27
N CYS A 105 -15.10 -18.11 3.11
CA CYS A 105 -13.65 -17.90 3.10
C CYS A 105 -13.04 -18.42 4.40
N SER A 106 -12.16 -19.41 4.29
CA SER A 106 -11.41 -19.97 5.42
C SER A 106 -10.03 -19.33 5.51
N ILE A 107 -9.74 -18.66 6.63
CA ILE A 107 -8.46 -18.02 6.90
C ILE A 107 -7.72 -18.80 7.99
N ILE A 108 -6.49 -19.21 7.71
CA ILE A 108 -5.59 -19.88 8.65
C ILE A 108 -4.59 -18.84 9.16
N PHE A 109 -4.51 -18.66 10.49
CA PHE A 109 -3.52 -17.79 11.11
C PHE A 109 -2.25 -18.57 11.49
N GLN A 110 -1.10 -17.97 11.20
CA GLN A 110 0.20 -18.44 11.69
C GLN A 110 0.40 -17.93 13.12
N PHE A 111 0.61 -18.86 14.05
CA PHE A 111 1.07 -18.55 15.40
C PHE A 111 2.47 -17.93 15.36
N LEU A 112 2.68 -16.91 16.21
CA LEU A 112 3.97 -16.33 16.54
C LEU A 112 4.59 -17.00 17.78
#